data_AF-A0A7L9J7R7-F1
#
_entry.id   AF-A0A7L9J7R7-F1
#
_cell.length_a   1.000
_cell.length_b   1.000
_cell.length_c   1.000
_cell.angle_alpha   90.00
_cell.angle_beta   90.00
_cell.angle_gamma   90.00
#
_symmetry.space_group_name_H-M   'P 1'
#
loop_
_entity.id
_entity.type
_entity.pdbx_description
1 polymer ?
#
loop_
_entity_poly.entity_id
_entity_poly.type
_entity_poly.pdbx_seq_one_letter_code
_entity_poly.pdbx_strand_id
1 'polypeptide(L)'
;MALVAVFAVVSLYALHRAVSVLADPLTALPAQSGWVPQEHALSRFHARWYPASIVFLAFDVEMLFMYPWAVIVAEEGISAVVEMFLFLGALLIAVTWAWREGVFRWV
;
A
#
# COMPACT_ATOMS: atom_id res chain seq x y z
N MET A 1 17.72 -11.04 15.27
CA MET A 1 16.44 -10.29 15.28
C MET A 1 15.31 -11.07 14.61
N ALA A 2 15.44 -11.51 13.36
CA ALA A 2 14.41 -12.31 12.68
C ALA A 2 13.99 -13.58 13.46
N LEU A 3 14.95 -14.35 13.98
CA LEU A 3 14.66 -15.55 14.79
C LEU A 3 13.86 -15.23 16.07
N VAL A 4 14.16 -14.10 16.71
CA VAL A 4 13.44 -13.65 17.91
C VAL A 4 12.00 -13.26 17.56
N ALA A 5 11.81 -12.56 16.45
CA ALA A 5 10.47 -12.20 15.96
C ALA A 5 9.64 -13.44 15.61
N VAL A 6 10.22 -14.40 14.90
CA VAL A 6 9.55 -15.67 14.57
C VAL A 6 9.17 -16.42 15.84
N PHE A 7 10.11 -16.55 16.79
CA PHE A 7 9.85 -17.21 18.06
C PHE A 7 8.73 -16.51 18.85
N ALA A 8 8.71 -15.18 18.86
CA ALA A 8 7.65 -14.40 19.50
C ALA A 8 6.27 -14.66 18.86
N VAL A 9 6.18 -14.64 17.53
CA VAL A 9 4.92 -14.92 16.81
C VAL A 9 4.45 -16.35 17.06
N VAL A 10 5.35 -17.32 17.00
CA VAL A 10 5.02 -18.74 17.22
C VAL A 10 4.57 -18.99 18.66
N SER A 11 5.26 -18.41 19.65
CA SER A 11 4.90 -18.58 21.05
C SER A 11 3.56 -17.93 21.37
N LEU A 12 3.27 -16.74 20.82
CA LEU A 12 1.96 -16.09 20.95
C LEU A 12 0.85 -16.92 20.29
N TYR A 13 1.11 -17.48 19.10
CA TYR A 13 0.14 -18.33 18.42
C TYR A 13 -0.11 -19.64 19.18
N ALA A 14 0.95 -20.28 19.69
CA ALA A 14 0.85 -21.50 20.49
C ALA A 14 0.10 -21.26 21.81
N LEU A 15 0.39 -20.13 22.47
CA LEU A 15 -0.32 -19.72 23.69
C LEU A 15 -1.80 -19.45 23.39
N HIS A 16 -2.11 -18.73 22.31
CA HIS A 16 -3.49 -18.48 21.89
C HIS A 16 -4.24 -19.80 21.66
N ARG A 17 -3.62 -20.76 20.94
CA ARG A 17 -4.20 -22.09 20.70
C ARG A 17 -4.37 -22.93 21.96
N ALA A 18 -3.47 -22.79 22.95
CA ALA A 18 -3.53 -23.54 24.19
C ALA A 18 -4.59 -22.99 25.17
N VAL A 19 -4.83 -21.68 25.16
CA VAL A 19 -5.73 -20.99 26.10
C VAL A 19 -7.12 -20.73 25.50
N SER A 20 -7.29 -20.84 24.18
CA SER A 20 -8.58 -20.60 23.51
C SER A 20 -9.67 -21.55 24.01
N VAL A 21 -10.77 -21.00 24.54
CA VAL A 21 -11.94 -21.73 25.03
C VAL A 21 -12.71 -22.43 23.89
N LEU A 22 -12.67 -21.85 22.69
CA LEU A 22 -13.20 -22.43 21.46
C LEU A 22 -12.02 -22.66 20.51
N ALA A 23 -11.60 -23.91 20.37
CA ALA A 23 -10.47 -24.29 19.51
C ALA A 23 -10.87 -24.35 18.02
N ASP A 24 -12.16 -24.56 17.74
CA ASP A 24 -12.71 -24.60 16.40
C ASP A 24 -13.23 -23.22 15.96
N PRO A 25 -12.97 -22.81 14.70
CA PRO A 25 -13.50 -21.57 14.17
C PRO A 25 -15.02 -21.64 14.15
N LEU A 26 -15.66 -20.67 14.80
CA LEU A 26 -17.10 -20.48 14.66
C LEU A 26 -17.40 -20.24 13.18
N THR A 27 -18.28 -21.05 12.61
CA THR A 27 -18.82 -20.84 11.26
C THR A 27 -19.80 -19.66 11.28
N ALA A 28 -19.24 -18.46 11.46
CA ALA A 28 -19.99 -17.22 11.48
C ALA A 28 -20.03 -16.61 10.08
N LEU A 29 -21.22 -16.22 9.65
CA LEU A 29 -21.39 -15.38 8.47
C LEU A 29 -20.87 -13.96 8.75
N PRO A 30 -20.45 -13.20 7.72
CA PRO A 30 -20.14 -11.79 7.85
C PRO A 30 -21.24 -11.02 8.61
N ALA A 31 -20.83 -10.21 9.59
CA ALA A 31 -21.76 -9.42 10.38
C ALA A 31 -22.40 -8.32 9.52
N GLN A 32 -23.69 -8.48 9.19
CA GLN A 32 -24.48 -7.53 8.40
C GLN A 32 -25.66 -6.99 9.24
N SER A 33 -25.40 -6.55 10.48
CA SER A 33 -26.45 -6.05 11.41
C SER A 33 -27.64 -7.02 11.64
N GLY A 34 -27.39 -8.33 11.57
CA GLY A 34 -28.42 -9.38 11.71
C GLY A 34 -29.01 -9.89 10.39
N TRP A 35 -28.63 -9.30 9.26
CA TRP A 35 -29.04 -9.77 7.93
C TRP A 35 -28.13 -10.88 7.41
N VAL A 36 -28.68 -11.75 6.56
CA VAL A 36 -27.87 -12.74 5.82
C VAL A 36 -27.18 -12.03 4.65
N PRO A 37 -25.87 -12.23 4.43
CA PRO A 37 -25.15 -11.65 3.29
C PRO A 37 -25.84 -11.98 1.97
N GLN A 38 -26.19 -10.93 1.22
CA GLN A 38 -26.84 -11.06 -0.11
C GLN A 38 -25.82 -11.15 -1.25
N GLU A 39 -24.62 -10.61 -1.03
CA GLU A 39 -23.55 -10.60 -2.02
C GLU A 39 -22.35 -11.44 -1.57
N HIS A 40 -21.63 -11.97 -2.55
CA HIS A 40 -20.39 -12.69 -2.32
C HIS A 40 -19.28 -11.71 -1.88
N ALA A 41 -18.34 -12.17 -1.05
CA ALA A 41 -17.27 -11.32 -0.51
C ALA A 41 -16.35 -10.71 -1.59
N LEU A 42 -16.29 -11.34 -2.77
CA LEU A 42 -15.51 -10.88 -3.92
C LEU A 42 -16.39 -10.23 -5.01
N SER A 43 -17.59 -9.79 -4.65
CA SER A 43 -18.47 -9.02 -5.55
C SER A 43 -17.77 -7.75 -6.04
N ARG A 44 -18.21 -7.22 -7.18
CA ARG A 44 -17.60 -6.03 -7.78
C ARG A 44 -17.89 -4.82 -6.91
N PHE A 45 -16.83 -4.19 -6.42
CA PHE A 45 -16.89 -2.89 -5.76
C PHE A 45 -16.50 -1.77 -6.71
N HIS A 46 -16.91 -0.55 -6.38
CA HIS A 46 -16.59 0.65 -7.16
C HIS A 46 -15.08 0.83 -7.32
N ALA A 47 -14.63 1.03 -8.56
CA ALA A 47 -13.23 1.26 -8.91
C ALA A 47 -12.70 2.66 -8.54
N ARG A 48 -13.41 3.40 -7.68
CA ARG A 48 -13.09 4.78 -7.28
C ARG A 48 -11.66 4.96 -6.74
N TRP A 49 -11.09 3.90 -6.16
CA TRP A 49 -9.75 3.90 -5.57
C TRP A 49 -8.64 3.64 -6.58
N TYR A 50 -8.97 3.03 -7.72
CA TYR A 50 -8.01 2.52 -8.68
C TYR A 50 -7.11 3.63 -9.28
N PRO A 51 -7.63 4.78 -9.70
CA PRO A 51 -6.80 5.87 -10.22
C PRO A 51 -5.79 6.41 -9.19
N ALA A 52 -6.22 6.57 -7.93
CA ALA A 52 -5.34 7.00 -6.85
C ALA A 52 -4.23 5.98 -6.58
N SER A 53 -4.54 4.68 -6.65
CA SER A 53 -3.54 3.60 -6.49
C SER A 53 -2.50 3.59 -7.60
N ILE A 54 -2.88 3.83 -8.86
CA ILE A 54 -1.91 3.91 -9.97
C ILE A 54 -0.97 5.10 -9.78
N VAL A 55 -1.51 6.27 -9.44
CA VAL A 55 -0.68 7.45 -9.18
C VAL A 55 0.28 7.20 -8.02
N PHE A 56 -0.21 6.60 -6.93
CA PHE A 56 0.64 6.20 -5.81
C PHE A 56 1.75 5.24 -6.24
N LEU A 57 1.45 4.22 -7.04
CA LEU A 57 2.43 3.27 -7.54
C LEU A 57 3.51 3.94 -8.40
N ALA A 58 3.12 4.92 -9.23
CA ALA A 58 4.08 5.70 -10.01
C ALA A 58 5.04 6.49 -9.11
N PHE A 59 4.53 7.15 -8.07
CA PHE A 59 5.35 7.84 -7.06
C PHE A 59 6.26 6.89 -6.27
N ASP A 60 5.79 5.70 -5.92
CA ASP A 60 6.58 4.71 -5.15
C ASP A 60 7.78 4.23 -5.97
N VAL A 61 7.59 4.00 -7.27
CA VAL A 61 8.68 3.68 -8.19
C VAL A 61 9.69 4.83 -8.31
N GLU A 62 9.26 6.10 -8.21
CA GLU A 62 10.21 7.22 -8.19
C GLU A 62 11.11 7.22 -6.96
N MET A 63 10.56 6.88 -5.79
CA MET A 63 11.37 6.79 -4.57
C MET A 63 12.49 5.77 -4.71
N LEU A 64 12.26 4.67 -5.44
CA LEU A 64 13.30 3.70 -5.75
C LEU A 64 14.51 4.32 -6.46
N PHE A 65 14.29 5.30 -7.35
CA PHE A 65 15.36 6.04 -8.03
C PHE A 65 15.97 7.15 -7.17
N MET A 66 15.18 7.75 -6.28
CA MET A 66 15.68 8.77 -5.36
C MET A 66 16.68 8.22 -4.33
N TYR A 67 16.53 6.98 -3.86
CA TYR A 67 17.43 6.40 -2.87
C TYR A 67 18.90 6.32 -3.33
N PRO A 68 19.25 5.70 -4.47
CA PRO A 68 20.64 5.67 -4.94
C PRO A 68 21.15 7.07 -5.28
N TRP A 69 20.32 7.92 -5.88
CA TRP A 69 20.68 9.31 -6.16
C TRP A 69 21.07 10.07 -4.89
N ALA A 70 20.30 9.93 -3.80
CA ALA A 70 20.56 10.63 -2.54
C ALA A 70 21.92 10.24 -1.92
N VAL A 71 22.45 9.06 -2.25
CA VAL A 71 23.76 8.60 -1.80
C VAL A 71 24.89 9.21 -2.64
N ILE A 72 24.70 9.32 -3.97
CA ILE A 72 25.78 9.74 -4.89
C ILE A 72 25.78 11.23 -5.23
N VAL A 73 24.72 11.98 -4.91
CA VAL A 73 24.56 13.40 -5.31
C VAL A 73 25.72 14.30 -4.87
N ALA A 74 26.35 14.00 -3.73
CA ALA A 74 27.50 14.75 -3.24
C ALA A 74 28.76 14.55 -4.10
N GLU A 75 28.90 13.40 -4.75
CA GLU A 75 30.04 13.06 -5.61
C GLU A 75 29.82 13.54 -7.04
N GLU A 76 28.60 13.37 -7.57
CA GLU A 76 28.23 13.76 -8.94
C GLU A 76 27.96 15.28 -9.10
N GLY A 77 27.65 15.98 -8.00
CA GLY A 77 27.45 17.42 -7.98
C GLY A 77 26.18 17.88 -8.73
N ILE A 78 26.28 19.02 -9.43
CA ILE A 78 25.11 19.73 -9.97
C ILE A 78 24.38 18.94 -11.07
N SER A 79 25.09 18.11 -11.85
CA SER A 79 24.44 17.31 -12.91
C SER A 79 23.38 16.38 -12.33
N ALA A 80 23.74 15.63 -11.28
CA ALA A 80 22.81 14.74 -10.59
C ALA A 80 21.61 15.49 -10.00
N VAL A 81 21.79 16.72 -9.50
CA VAL A 81 20.68 17.54 -9.02
C VAL A 81 19.73 17.88 -10.15
N VAL A 82 20.24 18.35 -11.29
CA VAL A 82 19.42 18.71 -12.46
C VAL A 82 18.66 17.51 -13.00
N GLU A 83 19.33 16.37 -13.17
CA GLU A 83 18.71 15.12 -13.64
C GLU A 83 17.56 14.67 -12.73
N MET A 84 17.74 14.75 -11.41
CA MET A 84 16.70 14.40 -10.45
C MET A 84 15.50 15.35 -10.53
N PHE A 85 15.72 16.67 -10.62
CA PHE A 85 14.61 17.62 -10.76
C PHE A 85 13.90 17.49 -12.11
N LEU A 86 14.60 17.10 -13.19
CA LEU A 86 13.97 16.78 -14.46
C LEU A 86 13.09 15.52 -14.35
N PHE A 87 13.57 14.49 -13.63
CA PHE A 87 12.81 13.28 -13.36
C PHE A 87 11.54 13.57 -12.54
N LEU A 88 11.66 14.24 -11.39
CA LEU A 88 10.51 14.69 -10.58
C LEU A 88 9.56 15.59 -11.38
N GLY A 89 10.11 16.46 -12.24
CA GLY A 89 9.34 17.35 -13.10
C GLY A 89 8.43 16.59 -14.06
N ALA A 90 8.93 15.50 -14.67
CA ALA A 90 8.14 14.66 -15.56
C ALA A 90 6.94 14.03 -14.84
N LEU A 91 7.11 13.57 -13.60
CA LEU A 91 5.99 13.02 -12.82
C LEU A 91 5.02 14.09 -12.35
N LEU A 92 5.51 15.25 -11.91
CA LEU A 92 4.66 16.38 -11.55
C LEU A 92 3.74 16.78 -12.71
N ILE A 93 4.23 16.72 -13.96
CA ILE A 93 3.40 16.94 -15.16
C ILE A 93 2.28 15.89 -15.25
N ALA A 94 2.60 14.61 -15.10
CA ALA A 94 1.62 13.52 -15.14
C ALA A 94 0.55 13.65 -14.04
N VAL A 95 0.96 14.00 -12.81
CA VAL A 95 0.07 14.19 -11.66
C VAL A 95 -0.82 15.41 -11.84
N THR A 96 -0.26 16.51 -12.35
CA THR A 96 -1.03 17.72 -12.68
C THR A 96 -2.08 17.42 -13.74
N TRP A 97 -1.72 16.63 -14.76
CA TRP A 97 -2.67 16.18 -15.78
C TRP A 97 -3.79 15.32 -15.16
N ALA A 98 -3.46 14.34 -14.32
CA ALA A 98 -4.43 13.50 -13.63
C ALA A 98 -5.39 14.32 -12.75
N TRP A 99 -4.88 15.35 -12.07
CA TRP A 99 -5.72 16.26 -11.29
C TRP A 99 -6.72 16.99 -12.18
N ARG A 100 -6.28 17.52 -13.34
CA ARG A 100 -7.18 18.18 -14.29
C ARG A 100 -8.28 17.26 -14.79
N GLU A 101 -8.00 15.98 -14.95
CA GLU A 101 -8.98 14.95 -15.36
C GLU A 101 -9.94 14.55 -14.22
N GLY A 102 -9.75 15.10 -13.01
CA GLY A 102 -10.62 14.81 -11.88
C GLY A 102 -10.39 13.43 -11.27
N VAL A 103 -9.22 12.82 -11.50
CA VAL A 103 -8.82 11.52 -10.90
C VAL A 103 -8.95 11.52 -9.38
N PHE A 104 -8.77 12.67 -8.74
CA PHE A 104 -8.87 12.84 -7.29
C PHE A 104 -10.25 13.31 -6.82
N ARG A 105 -11.27 13.35 -7.69
CA ARG A 105 -12.64 13.69 -7.28
C ARG A 105 -13.33 12.47 -6.70
N TRP A 106 -13.92 12.68 -5.53
CA TRP A 106 -14.70 11.68 -4.81
C TRP A 106 -16.18 11.97 -5.06
N VAL A 107 -16.73 11.38 -6.12
CA VAL A 107 -18.16 11.37 -6.42
C VAL A 107 -18.65 9.94 -6.45
#